data_AF-T0ZSR5-F1
#
_entry.id   AF-T0ZSR5-F1
#
_cell.length_a   1.000
_cell.length_b   1.000
_cell.length_c   1.000
_cell.angle_alpha   90.00
_cell.angle_beta   90.00
_cell.angle_gamma   90.00
#
_symmetry.space_group_name_H-M   'P 1'
#
loop_
_entity.id
_entity.type
_entity.pdbx_description
1 polymer ?
#
loop_
_entity_poly.entity_id
_entity_poly.type
_entity_poly.pdbx_seq_one_letter_code
_entity_poly.pdbx_strand_id
1 'polypeptide(L)'
;MLEPLAAIGFDVVGYGCTTCIGNSGPLPDEVAREVGERDLTVAAVLSGNRNFEGRIHPQVRAAYLASPPLVVAFALAGTVRRDLTQEPLGLDEKGTPVFLHELWPSSEEVAAVVRSSVRPEFFHQEYERIFAGDEHWLQMASPTGPTYRWSADSSYIREVPLFEG
;
A
#
# COMPACT_ATOMS: atom_id res chain seq x y z
N MET A 1 15.60 -8.86 3.00
CA MET A 1 14.81 -7.62 3.18
C MET A 1 13.34 -7.89 3.45
N LEU A 2 12.68 -8.85 2.77
CA LEU A 2 11.26 -9.14 3.03
C LEU A 2 10.99 -9.62 4.46
N GLU A 3 11.77 -10.56 4.98
CA GLU A 3 11.60 -11.08 6.35
C GLU A 3 11.67 -9.98 7.44
N PRO A 4 12.70 -9.10 7.49
CA PRO A 4 12.71 -7.98 8.43
C PRO A 4 11.53 -7.02 8.31
N LEU A 5 11.04 -6.76 7.09
CA LEU A 5 9.88 -5.89 6.86
C LEU A 5 8.58 -6.54 7.36
N ALA A 6 8.39 -7.83 7.08
CA ALA A 6 7.28 -8.62 7.60
C ALA A 6 7.23 -8.61 9.13
N ALA A 7 8.39 -8.76 9.79
CA ALA A 7 8.48 -8.74 11.26
C ALA A 7 7.98 -7.43 11.90
N ILE A 8 7.95 -6.33 11.15
CA ILE A 8 7.43 -5.03 11.59
C ILE A 8 6.10 -4.64 10.90
N GLY A 9 5.40 -5.61 10.31
CA GLY A 9 4.06 -5.43 9.75
C GLY A 9 4.00 -4.96 8.29
N PHE A 10 5.10 -5.05 7.54
CA PHE A 10 5.19 -4.68 6.11
C PHE A 10 5.27 -5.92 5.20
N ASP A 11 4.34 -6.86 5.39
CA ASP A 11 4.15 -8.00 4.50
C ASP A 11 3.61 -7.58 3.12
N VAL A 12 3.86 -8.41 2.10
CA VAL A 12 3.26 -8.23 0.78
C VAL A 12 1.79 -8.63 0.85
N VAL A 13 0.90 -7.63 0.84
CA VAL A 13 -0.55 -7.83 0.90
C VAL A 13 -1.20 -8.01 -0.48
N GLY A 14 -0.47 -7.71 -1.56
CA GLY A 14 -0.93 -7.91 -2.93
C GLY A 14 -0.20 -7.03 -3.95
N TYR A 15 -0.33 -7.40 -5.22
CA TYR A 15 0.25 -6.68 -6.36
C TYR A 15 -0.84 -5.90 -7.09
N GLY A 16 -1.04 -4.64 -6.69
CA GLY A 16 -2.06 -3.77 -7.27
C GLY A 16 -2.12 -2.41 -6.58
N CYS A 17 -3.09 -1.59 -6.95
CA CYS A 17 -3.19 -0.22 -6.44
C CYS A 17 -3.48 -0.12 -4.93
N THR A 18 -4.25 -1.07 -4.38
CA THR A 18 -4.57 -1.18 -2.94
C THR A 18 -4.89 0.18 -2.27
N THR A 19 -4.17 0.55 -1.22
CA THR A 19 -4.33 1.78 -0.45
C THR A 19 -4.19 3.05 -1.30
N CYS A 20 -3.40 3.04 -2.37
CA CYS A 20 -3.20 4.22 -3.24
C CYS A 20 -4.51 4.72 -3.86
N ILE A 21 -5.46 3.81 -4.12
CA ILE A 21 -6.79 4.15 -4.64
C ILE A 21 -7.89 4.11 -3.57
N GLY A 22 -7.55 4.00 -2.30
CA GLY A 22 -8.52 3.89 -1.21
C GLY A 22 -9.03 2.48 -0.94
N ASN A 23 -8.50 1.46 -1.61
CA ASN A 23 -8.77 0.06 -1.27
C ASN A 23 -7.88 -0.37 -0.09
N SER A 24 -8.00 0.34 1.03
CA SER A 24 -7.20 0.17 2.24
C SER A 24 -7.74 -0.90 3.19
N GLY A 25 -8.98 -1.36 2.98
CA GLY A 25 -9.66 -2.27 3.90
C GLY A 25 -10.07 -1.61 5.21
N PRO A 26 -10.65 -2.37 6.15
CA PRO A 26 -11.04 -1.85 7.45
C PRO A 26 -9.82 -1.65 8.38
N LEU A 27 -9.91 -0.66 9.27
CA LEU A 27 -9.05 -0.60 10.45
C LEU A 27 -9.39 -1.74 11.42
N PRO A 28 -8.47 -2.15 12.31
CA PRO A 28 -8.79 -3.04 13.42
C PRO A 28 -9.96 -2.49 14.24
N ASP A 29 -10.91 -3.36 14.62
CA ASP A 29 -12.17 -2.96 15.26
C ASP A 29 -11.96 -2.08 16.50
N GLU A 30 -10.96 -2.40 17.31
CA GLU A 30 -10.60 -1.62 18.51
C GLU A 30 -10.14 -0.20 18.17
N VAL A 31 -9.35 -0.04 17.10
CA VAL A 31 -8.88 1.27 16.63
C VAL A 31 -10.03 2.04 16.02
N ALA A 32 -10.84 1.41 15.17
CA ALA A 32 -11.99 2.03 14.54
C ALA A 32 -12.99 2.56 15.58
N ARG A 33 -13.25 1.78 16.64
CA ARG A 33 -14.11 2.17 17.76
C ARG A 33 -13.53 3.38 18.51
N GLU A 34 -12.26 3.32 18.93
CA GLU A 34 -11.64 4.41 19.69
C GLU A 34 -11.56 5.72 18.89
N VAL A 35 -11.30 5.64 17.58
CA VAL A 35 -11.33 6.82 16.70
C VAL A 35 -12.72 7.46 16.65
N GLY A 36 -13.77 6.64 16.55
CA GLY A 36 -15.16 7.12 16.50
C GLY A 36 -15.66 7.66 17.84
N GLU A 37 -15.49 6.90 18.92
CA GLU A 37 -16.02 7.25 20.25
C GLU A 37 -15.37 8.50 20.84
N ARG A 38 -14.09 8.75 20.53
CA ARG A 38 -13.33 9.90 21.04
C ARG A 38 -13.17 11.03 20.04
N ASP A 39 -13.80 10.93 18.87
CA ASP A 39 -13.71 11.92 17.78
C ASP A 39 -12.25 12.29 17.43
N LEU A 40 -11.39 11.27 17.30
CA LEU A 40 -9.95 11.49 17.09
C LEU A 40 -9.65 11.89 15.64
N THR A 41 -8.81 12.91 15.49
CA THR A 41 -8.13 13.17 14.21
C THR A 41 -6.92 12.27 14.10
N VAL A 42 -7.06 11.16 13.36
CA VAL A 42 -5.96 10.25 13.05
C VAL A 42 -5.33 10.55 11.68
N ALA A 43 -4.07 10.18 11.54
CA ALA A 43 -3.28 10.38 10.34
C ALA A 43 -2.89 9.06 9.66
N ALA A 44 -2.89 9.05 8.33
CA ALA A 44 -2.22 8.04 7.52
C ALA A 44 -0.95 8.62 6.89
N VAL A 45 0.07 7.79 6.75
CA VAL A 45 1.29 8.10 5.98
C VAL A 45 1.43 7.04 4.91
N LEU A 46 1.64 7.45 3.65
CA LEU A 46 1.68 6.54 2.52
C LEU A 46 2.67 7.00 1.44
N SER A 47 3.26 6.02 0.75
CA SER A 47 4.11 6.24 -0.42
C SER A 47 3.31 6.24 -1.73
N GLY A 48 2.18 6.96 -1.70
CA GLY A 48 1.29 7.16 -2.85
C GLY A 48 1.52 8.50 -3.54
N ASN A 49 0.53 8.96 -4.31
CA ASN A 49 0.58 10.23 -5.05
C ASN A 49 -0.61 11.17 -4.79
N ARG A 50 -1.60 10.76 -4.00
CA ARG A 50 -2.81 11.54 -3.66
C ARG A 50 -3.19 11.32 -2.20
N ASN A 51 -3.67 12.36 -1.54
CA ASN A 51 -4.00 12.36 -0.11
C ASN A 51 -5.23 13.21 0.24
N PHE A 52 -6.21 13.30 -0.65
CA PHE A 52 -7.46 14.00 -0.38
C PHE A 52 -8.24 13.34 0.77
N GLU A 53 -8.98 14.14 1.54
CA GLU A 53 -9.80 13.66 2.65
C GLU A 53 -10.80 12.59 2.20
N GLY A 54 -10.96 11.53 2.99
CA GLY A 54 -11.85 10.40 2.69
C GLY A 54 -11.38 9.48 1.55
N ARG A 55 -10.33 9.83 0.80
CA ARG A 55 -9.81 8.98 -0.30
C ARG A 55 -9.07 7.76 0.21
N ILE A 56 -8.30 7.89 1.28
CA ILE A 56 -7.41 6.82 1.76
C ILE A 56 -8.16 5.85 2.66
N HIS A 57 -8.87 6.36 3.65
CA HIS A 57 -9.71 5.58 4.55
C HIS A 57 -10.79 6.51 5.12
N PRO A 58 -12.06 6.07 5.26
CA PRO A 58 -13.18 6.94 5.68
C PRO A 58 -13.01 7.53 7.09
N GLN A 59 -12.30 6.83 7.99
CA GLN A 59 -12.05 7.30 9.36
C GLN A 59 -10.75 8.10 9.51
N VAL A 60 -9.99 8.33 8.42
CA VAL A 60 -8.73 9.07 8.47
C VAL A 60 -8.94 10.48 7.90
N ARG A 61 -8.70 11.49 8.73
CA ARG A 61 -8.88 12.91 8.36
C ARG A 61 -7.60 13.56 7.82
N ALA A 62 -6.43 13.06 8.23
CA ALA A 62 -5.15 13.57 7.77
C ALA A 62 -4.39 12.49 6.99
N ALA A 63 -3.85 12.82 5.81
CA ALA A 63 -3.05 11.89 5.02
C ALA A 63 -1.80 12.59 4.49
N TYR A 64 -0.64 11.96 4.66
CA TYR A 64 0.66 12.51 4.30
C TYR A 64 1.37 11.61 3.29
N LEU A 65 1.79 12.21 2.17
CA LEU A 65 2.62 11.53 1.18
C LEU A 65 4.07 11.58 1.62
N ALA A 66 4.72 10.43 1.68
CA ALA A 66 6.10 10.30 2.11
C ALA A 66 6.84 9.23 1.29
N SER A 67 8.17 9.24 1.33
CA SER A 67 8.97 8.16 0.73
C SER A 67 8.73 6.84 1.48
N PRO A 68 8.90 5.66 0.83
CA PRO A 68 8.76 4.36 1.50
C PRO A 68 9.53 4.24 2.84
N PRO A 69 10.81 4.66 2.97
CA PRO A 69 11.50 4.58 4.26
C PRO A 69 10.90 5.52 5.33
N LEU A 70 10.33 6.67 4.95
CA LEU A 70 9.61 7.53 5.91
C LEU A 70 8.29 6.92 6.36
N VAL A 71 7.58 6.17 5.51
CA VAL A 71 6.39 5.41 5.94
C VAL A 71 6.76 4.44 7.06
N VAL A 72 7.87 3.71 6.89
CA VAL A 72 8.39 2.80 7.93
C VAL A 72 8.78 3.58 9.19
N ALA A 73 9.49 4.70 9.07
CA ALA A 73 9.86 5.52 10.22
C ALA A 73 8.66 6.03 11.02
N PHE A 74 7.61 6.52 10.35
CA PHE A 74 6.38 6.96 11.02
C PHE A 74 5.56 5.81 11.60
N ALA A 75 5.58 4.63 10.98
CA ALA A 75 4.98 3.43 11.56
C ALA A 75 5.67 3.03 12.87
N LEU A 76 7.01 3.06 12.91
CA LEU A 76 7.80 2.80 14.12
C LEU A 76 7.57 3.87 15.20
N ALA A 77 7.52 5.14 14.82
CA ALA A 77 7.25 6.24 15.76
C ALA A 77 5.81 6.23 16.29
N GLY A 78 4.86 5.66 15.55
CA GLY A 78 3.44 5.58 15.89
C GLY A 78 2.69 6.92 15.85
N THR A 79 3.31 8.00 15.38
CA THR A 79 2.71 9.33 15.33
C THR A 79 3.41 10.25 14.33
N VAL A 80 2.63 11.11 13.67
CA VAL A 80 3.13 12.17 12.79
C VAL A 80 3.53 13.45 13.55
N ARG A 81 3.29 13.49 14.86
CA ARG A 81 3.54 14.68 15.70
C ARG A 81 4.96 14.76 16.26
N ARG A 82 5.75 13.70 16.11
CA ARG A 82 7.11 13.59 16.64
C ARG A 82 8.10 14.24 15.67
N ASP A 83 9.03 15.04 16.17
CA ASP A 83 10.14 15.54 15.38
C ASP A 83 11.20 14.45 15.24
N LEU A 84 11.15 13.69 14.14
CA LEU A 84 12.06 12.57 13.88
C LEU A 84 13.54 12.99 13.73
N THR A 85 13.83 14.30 13.68
CA THR A 85 15.21 14.81 13.61
C THR A 85 15.84 15.00 15.00
N GLN A 86 15.01 15.21 16.03
CA GLN A 86 15.46 15.51 17.40
C GLN A 86 14.99 14.49 18.43
N GLU A 87 13.92 13.75 18.13
CA GLU A 87 13.32 12.77 19.03
C GLU A 87 13.60 11.34 18.54
N PRO A 88 13.82 10.38 19.45
CA PRO A 88 14.04 8.99 19.07
C PRO A 88 12.77 8.35 18.47
N LEU A 89 12.97 7.42 17.55
CA LEU A 89 11.89 6.57 17.01
C LEU A 89 11.31 5.67 18.10
N GLY A 90 12.19 5.15 18.96
CA GLY A 90 11.84 4.26 20.06
C GLY A 90 13.06 3.93 20.91
N LEU A 91 12.95 2.87 21.70
CA LEU A 91 14.03 2.32 22.51
C LEU A 91 14.43 0.94 21.96
N ASP A 92 15.72 0.61 22.03
CA ASP A 92 16.19 -0.75 21.78
C ASP A 92 15.86 -1.70 22.96
N GLU A 93 16.22 -2.98 22.83
CA GLU A 93 15.99 -4.00 23.86
C GLU A 93 16.66 -3.69 25.22
N LYS A 94 17.66 -2.79 25.23
CA LYS A 94 18.41 -2.38 26.42
C LYS A 94 17.89 -1.04 26.99
N GLY A 95 16.87 -0.45 26.37
CA GLY A 95 16.32 0.85 26.75
C GLY A 95 17.10 2.04 26.20
N THR A 96 18.00 1.84 25.23
CA THR A 96 18.77 2.90 24.57
C THR A 96 17.89 3.60 23.54
N PRO A 97 17.80 4.94 23.54
CA PRO A 97 17.11 5.68 22.48
C PRO A 97 17.72 5.42 21.11
N VAL A 98 16.87 5.12 20.12
CA VAL A 98 17.27 4.94 18.71
C VAL A 98 16.67 6.06 17.87
N PHE A 99 17.50 6.80 17.16
CA PHE A 99 17.14 7.93 16.32
C PHE A 99 17.07 7.56 14.85
N LEU A 100 16.32 8.34 14.07
CA LEU A 100 16.16 8.12 12.63
C LEU A 100 17.50 8.09 11.88
N HIS A 101 18.42 8.99 12.24
CA HIS A 101 19.71 9.11 11.56
C HIS A 101 20.63 7.89 11.77
N GLU A 102 20.40 7.09 12.82
CA GLU A 102 21.15 5.85 13.08
C GLU A 102 20.67 4.70 12.18
N LEU A 103 19.42 4.75 11.72
CA LEU A 103 18.81 3.72 10.88
C LEU A 103 18.77 4.09 9.39
N TRP A 104 18.97 5.37 9.07
CA TRP A 104 18.79 5.87 7.71
C TRP A 104 19.97 5.48 6.81
N PRO A 105 19.74 4.69 5.74
CA PRO A 105 20.82 4.27 4.86
C PRO A 105 21.33 5.44 4.01
N SER A 106 22.62 5.43 3.71
CA SER A 106 23.23 6.34 2.75
C SER A 106 22.79 6.03 1.32
N SER A 107 22.89 7.02 0.44
CA SER A 107 22.60 6.84 -1.00
C SER A 107 23.52 5.78 -1.62
N GLU A 108 24.77 5.71 -1.17
CA GLU A 108 25.78 4.76 -1.62
C GLU A 108 25.42 3.33 -1.23
N GLU A 109 24.97 3.10 0.01
CA GLU A 109 24.52 1.78 0.48
C GLU A 109 23.31 1.30 -0.32
N VAL A 110 22.31 2.18 -0.51
CA VAL A 110 21.13 1.87 -1.32
C VAL A 110 21.53 1.53 -2.76
N ALA A 111 22.39 2.34 -3.38
CA ALA A 111 22.85 2.12 -4.75
C ALA A 111 23.65 0.80 -4.88
N ALA A 112 24.45 0.45 -3.88
CA ALA A 112 25.20 -0.81 -3.86
C ALA A 112 24.26 -2.02 -3.82
N VAL A 113 23.23 -1.99 -2.95
CA VAL A 113 22.23 -3.06 -2.85
C VAL A 113 21.40 -3.17 -4.13
N VAL A 114 20.96 -2.05 -4.71
CA VAL A 114 20.23 -2.06 -5.99
C VAL A 114 21.08 -2.69 -7.09
N ARG A 115 22.36 -2.30 -7.18
CA ARG A 115 23.28 -2.86 -8.18
C ARG A 115 23.53 -4.35 -7.97
N SER A 116 23.57 -4.82 -6.73
CA SER A 116 23.82 -6.23 -6.43
C SER A 116 22.56 -7.10 -6.49
N SER A 117 21.36 -6.52 -6.46
CA SER A 117 20.11 -7.27 -6.34
C SER A 117 19.18 -7.17 -7.55
N VAL A 118 19.19 -6.06 -8.28
CA VAL A 118 18.31 -5.87 -9.44
C VAL A 118 19.00 -6.39 -10.69
N ARG A 119 18.34 -7.31 -11.40
CA ARG A 119 18.90 -8.05 -12.53
C ARG A 119 17.94 -8.04 -13.72
N PRO A 120 18.41 -7.76 -14.96
CA PRO A 120 17.57 -7.79 -16.15
C PRO A 120 16.79 -9.10 -16.31
N GLU A 121 17.41 -10.23 -15.93
CA GLU A 121 16.86 -11.57 -16.05
C GLU A 121 15.53 -11.71 -15.28
N PHE A 122 15.39 -11.06 -14.13
CA PHE A 122 14.14 -11.07 -13.36
C PHE A 122 13.00 -10.41 -14.13
N PHE A 123 13.27 -9.32 -14.84
CA PHE A 123 12.27 -8.68 -15.68
C PHE A 123 11.88 -9.59 -16.84
N HIS A 124 12.85 -10.18 -17.54
CA HIS A 124 12.55 -11.12 -18.63
C HIS A 124 11.65 -12.27 -18.17
N GLN A 125 11.97 -12.91 -17.04
CA GLN A 125 11.19 -14.01 -16.48
C GLN A 125 9.74 -13.63 -16.17
N GLU A 126 9.51 -12.45 -15.56
CA GLU A 126 8.16 -12.00 -15.24
C GLU A 126 7.36 -11.60 -16.49
N TYR A 127 7.99 -10.92 -17.46
CA TYR A 127 7.32 -10.50 -18.69
C TYR A 127 6.95 -11.69 -19.60
N GLU A 128 7.72 -12.77 -19.60
CA GLU A 128 7.36 -14.01 -20.32
C GLU A 128 6.08 -14.65 -19.76
N ARG A 129 5.77 -14.41 -18.48
CA ARG A 129 4.66 -15.05 -17.76
C ARG A 129 3.47 -14.15 -17.49
N ILE A 130 3.54 -12.87 -17.86
CA ILE A 130 2.53 -11.85 -17.50
C ILE A 130 1.11 -12.19 -17.97
N PHE A 131 0.96 -12.96 -19.06
CA PHE A 131 -0.33 -13.39 -19.58
C PHE A 131 -0.71 -14.83 -19.22
N ALA A 132 0.16 -15.56 -18.50
CA ALA A 132 -0.13 -16.94 -18.12
C ALA A 132 -1.33 -17.02 -17.18
N GLY A 133 -1.49 -16.03 -16.29
CA GLY A 133 -2.51 -16.03 -15.24
C GLY A 133 -2.30 -17.15 -14.21
N ASP A 134 -3.15 -17.17 -13.20
CA ASP A 134 -3.24 -18.27 -12.23
C ASP A 134 -4.32 -19.28 -12.63
N GLU A 135 -4.54 -20.29 -11.79
CA GLU A 135 -5.57 -21.32 -12.03
C GLU A 135 -6.97 -20.70 -12.18
N HIS A 136 -7.30 -19.68 -11.37
CA HIS A 136 -8.59 -18.99 -11.46
C HIS A 136 -8.77 -18.28 -12.80
N TRP A 137 -7.75 -17.55 -13.25
CA TRP A 137 -7.75 -16.88 -14.55
C TRP A 137 -7.98 -17.86 -15.70
N LEU A 138 -7.28 -19.01 -15.68
CA LEU A 138 -7.39 -20.02 -16.72
C LEU A 138 -8.74 -20.75 -16.74
N GLN A 139 -9.42 -20.84 -15.59
CA GLN A 139 -10.74 -21.48 -15.47
C GLN A 139 -11.90 -20.55 -15.82
N MET A 140 -11.68 -19.23 -15.96
CA MET A 140 -12.73 -18.29 -16.30
C MET A 140 -13.29 -18.56 -17.70
N ALA A 141 -14.58 -18.92 -17.78
CA ALA A 141 -15.26 -19.08 -19.04
C ALA A 141 -15.37 -17.74 -19.77
N SER A 142 -14.84 -17.68 -21.00
CA SER A 142 -14.94 -16.50 -21.86
C SER A 142 -15.93 -16.76 -22.99
N PRO A 143 -16.97 -15.91 -23.18
CA PRO A 143 -17.90 -16.06 -24.28
C PRO A 143 -17.20 -15.84 -25.63
N THR A 144 -17.63 -16.57 -26.65
CA THR A 144 -17.11 -16.42 -28.02
C THR A 144 -18.00 -15.50 -28.85
N GLY A 145 -17.38 -14.73 -29.73
CA GLY A 145 -18.07 -13.86 -30.70
C GLY A 145 -17.57 -12.41 -30.67
N PRO A 146 -17.93 -11.62 -31.70
CA PRO A 146 -17.45 -10.24 -31.84
C PRO A 146 -18.27 -9.22 -31.05
N THR A 147 -19.42 -9.61 -30.52
CA THR A 147 -20.37 -8.72 -29.84
C THR A 147 -20.63 -9.18 -28.41
N TYR A 148 -20.66 -8.22 -27.47
CA TYR A 148 -21.00 -8.49 -26.08
C TYR A 148 -22.50 -8.79 -25.94
N ARG A 149 -22.86 -9.88 -25.25
CA ARG A 149 -24.25 -10.21 -24.96
C ARG A 149 -24.66 -9.55 -23.66
N TRP A 150 -25.40 -8.45 -23.76
CA TRP A 150 -25.92 -7.75 -22.58
C TRP A 150 -26.85 -8.66 -21.77
N SER A 151 -26.69 -8.62 -20.44
CA SER A 151 -27.56 -9.29 -19.49
C SER A 151 -28.38 -8.25 -18.73
N ALA A 152 -29.71 -8.35 -18.77
CA ALA A 152 -30.60 -7.43 -18.08
C ALA A 152 -30.45 -7.50 -16.55
N ASP A 153 -30.07 -8.68 -16.03
CA ASP A 153 -29.90 -8.95 -14.60
C ASP A 153 -28.53 -8.50 -14.06
N SER A 154 -27.60 -8.13 -14.95
CA SER A 154 -26.25 -7.71 -14.56
C SER A 154 -26.27 -6.36 -13.85
N SER A 155 -25.72 -6.31 -12.63
CA SER A 155 -25.45 -5.07 -11.90
C SER A 155 -24.05 -4.50 -12.14
N TYR A 156 -23.17 -5.25 -12.81
CA TYR A 156 -21.75 -4.89 -13.02
C TYR A 156 -21.48 -4.30 -14.41
N ILE A 157 -21.96 -4.97 -15.46
CA ILE A 157 -21.81 -4.53 -16.85
C ILE A 157 -23.22 -4.30 -17.40
N ARG A 158 -23.55 -3.03 -17.69
CA ARG A 158 -24.85 -2.64 -18.25
C ARG A 158 -24.66 -1.82 -19.52
N GLU A 159 -25.60 -1.95 -20.44
CA GLU A 159 -25.67 -1.10 -21.62
C GLU A 159 -26.05 0.32 -21.18
N VAL A 160 -25.23 1.30 -21.57
CA VAL A 160 -25.53 2.71 -21.32
C VAL A 160 -26.28 3.24 -22.55
N PRO A 161 -27.44 3.90 -22.40
CA PRO A 161 -28.25 4.38 -23.51
C PRO A 161 -27.66 5.68 -24.11
N LEU A 162 -26.39 5.64 -24.53
CA LEU A 162 -25.70 6.79 -25.13
C LEU A 162 -26.14 7.07 -26.57
N PHE A 163 -26.68 6.04 -27.24
CA PHE A 163 -27.03 6.06 -28.67
C PHE A 163 -28.51 5.80 -28.92
N GLU A 164 -29.32 5.72 -27.86
CA GLU A 164 -30.77 5.70 -27.97
C GLU A 164 -31.25 7.16 -28.16
N GLY A 165 -31.98 7.41 -29.24
CA GLY A 165 -32.52 8.72 -29.61
C GLY A 165 -34.03 8.80 -29.43
#